data_AF-L1NMM2-F1
#
_entry.id   AF-L1NMM2-F1
#
_cell.length_a   1.000
_cell.length_b   1.000
_cell.length_c   1.000
_cell.angle_alpha   90.00
_cell.angle_beta   90.00
_cell.angle_gamma   90.00
#
_symmetry.space_group_name_H-M   'P 1'
#
loop_
_entity.id
_entity.type
_entity.pdbx_description
1 polymer ?
#
loop_
_entity_poly.entity_id
_entity_poly.type
_entity_poly.pdbx_seq_one_letter_code
_entity_poly.pdbx_strand_id
1 'polypeptide(L)'
;MNTPFPDRFDELAQLEAEAKGVLSDFPLIINGRETRFTFYDPARLRQDIEAESGNPYIRIGNLVVLPRVSKENILLFVQDLSEADADGKAV
;
A
#
# COMPACT_ATOMS: atom_id res chain seq x y z
N MET A 1 17.69 -5.98 -11.40
CA MET A 1 16.22 -5.97 -11.23
C MET A 1 15.87 -4.62 -10.63
N ASN A 2 15.07 -3.80 -11.30
CA ASN A 2 14.55 -2.59 -10.67
C ASN A 2 13.48 -3.01 -9.67
N THR A 3 13.66 -2.71 -8.40
CA THR A 3 12.61 -2.86 -7.40
C THR A 3 11.52 -1.82 -7.69
N PRO A 4 10.23 -2.13 -7.49
CA PRO A 4 9.17 -1.14 -7.62
C PRO A 4 9.22 -0.06 -6.51
N PHE A 5 10.05 -0.29 -5.49
CA PHE A 5 10.20 0.56 -4.33
C PHE A 5 11.17 1.73 -4.57
N PRO A 6 10.92 2.90 -3.96
CA PRO A 6 11.86 4.00 -3.94
C PRO A 6 13.05 3.69 -3.01
N ASP A 7 14.21 4.31 -3.26
CA ASP A 7 15.45 4.09 -2.49
C ASP A 7 15.29 4.35 -0.97
N ARG A 8 14.36 5.25 -0.61
CA ARG A 8 14.05 5.59 0.79
C ARG A 8 13.29 4.51 1.55
N PHE A 9 12.85 3.43 0.90
CA PHE A 9 12.19 2.30 1.56
C PHE A 9 13.20 1.27 2.04
N ASP A 10 14.12 1.73 2.88
CA ASP A 10 15.16 0.92 3.52
C ASP A 10 14.59 -0.01 4.61
N GLU A 11 15.47 -0.76 5.28
CA GLU A 11 15.08 -1.70 6.33
C GLU A 11 14.37 -1.02 7.51
N LEU A 12 14.79 0.19 7.89
CA LEU A 12 14.18 0.93 8.98
C LEU A 12 12.76 1.37 8.59
N ALA A 13 12.60 1.94 7.39
CA ALA A 13 11.29 2.32 6.88
C ALA A 13 10.33 1.12 6.76
N GLN A 14 10.83 -0.04 6.36
CA GLN A 14 10.06 -1.29 6.32
C GLN A 14 9.60 -1.70 7.72
N LEU A 15 10.51 -1.72 8.70
CA LEU A 15 10.19 -2.06 10.09
C LEU A 15 9.18 -1.09 10.70
N GLU A 16 9.33 0.21 10.43
CA GLU A 16 8.38 1.22 10.92
C GLU A 16 6.99 1.06 10.31
N ALA A 17 6.89 0.86 8.99
CA ALA A 17 5.61 0.66 8.31
C ALA A 17 4.88 -0.57 8.86
N GLU A 18 5.63 -1.65 9.06
CA GLU A 18 5.11 -2.91 9.58
C GLU A 18 4.67 -2.79 11.04
N ALA A 19 5.41 -2.04 11.88
CA ALA A 19 5.06 -1.80 13.28
C ALA A 19 3.87 -0.84 13.43
N LYS A 20 3.76 0.17 12.57
CA LYS A 20 2.65 1.13 12.56
C LYS A 20 1.37 0.53 11.97
N GLY A 21 1.50 -0.49 11.12
CA GLY A 21 0.37 -1.08 10.40
C GLY A 21 -0.19 -0.19 9.29
N VAL A 22 0.57 0.82 8.88
CA VAL A 22 0.17 1.80 7.85
C VAL A 22 1.39 2.33 7.10
N LEU A 23 1.21 2.51 5.79
CA LEU A 23 2.18 3.16 4.90
C LEU A 23 1.43 4.04 3.90
N SER A 24 1.42 5.35 4.15
CA SER A 24 0.57 6.32 3.43
C SER A 24 1.30 7.02 2.28
N ASP A 25 0.54 7.34 1.22
CA ASP A 25 1.02 8.05 0.02
C ASP A 25 2.34 7.50 -0.55
N PHE A 26 2.46 6.18 -0.55
CA PHE A 26 3.70 5.49 -0.86
C PHE A 26 3.82 5.27 -2.38
N PRO A 27 4.88 5.81 -3.02
CA PRO A 27 5.05 5.68 -4.45
C PRO A 27 5.60 4.29 -4.80
N LEU A 28 4.97 3.65 -5.78
CA LEU A 28 5.45 2.44 -6.42
C LEU A 28 5.62 2.70 -7.91
N ILE A 29 6.72 2.19 -8.47
CA ILE A 29 6.93 2.20 -9.92
C ILE A 29 6.38 0.89 -10.49
N ILE A 30 5.28 0.98 -11.22
CA ILE A 30 4.57 -0.15 -11.82
C ILE A 30 4.49 0.12 -13.33
N ASN A 31 5.00 -0.81 -14.15
CA ASN A 31 5.02 -0.67 -15.61
C ASN A 31 5.64 0.67 -16.11
N GLY A 32 6.63 1.20 -15.37
CA GLY A 32 7.29 2.47 -15.68
C GLY A 32 6.54 3.73 -15.26
N ARG A 33 5.39 3.60 -14.58
CA ARG A 33 4.59 4.71 -14.04
C ARG A 33 4.64 4.73 -12.52
N GLU A 34 4.86 5.91 -11.94
CA GLU A 34 4.68 6.11 -10.50
C GLU A 34 3.19 6.15 -10.17
N THR A 35 2.76 5.25 -9.28
CA THR A 35 1.42 5.23 -8.70
C THR A 35 1.55 5.22 -7.19
N ARG A 36 0.78 6.10 -6.51
CA ARG A 36 0.80 6.19 -5.04
C ARG A 36 -0.32 5.37 -4.45
N PHE A 37 0.02 4.60 -3.43
CA PHE A 37 -0.90 3.74 -2.71
C PHE A 37 -0.85 4.06 -1.22
N THR A 38 -1.96 3.79 -0.54
CA THR A 38 -2.01 3.80 0.91
C THR A 38 -2.25 2.38 1.39
N PHE A 39 -1.28 1.81 2.10
CA PHE A 39 -1.38 0.46 2.64
C PHE A 39 -1.77 0.49 4.11
N TYR A 40 -2.70 -0.38 4.49
CA TYR A 40 -3.09 -0.58 5.88
C TYR A 40 -3.11 -2.07 6.20
N ASP A 41 -2.85 -2.41 7.46
CA ASP A 41 -3.38 -3.63 8.04
C ASP A 41 -4.81 -3.42 8.59
N PRO A 42 -5.61 -4.49 8.76
CA PRO A 42 -6.99 -4.37 9.21
C PRO A 42 -7.13 -3.78 10.61
N ALA A 43 -6.15 -4.00 11.49
CA ALA A 43 -6.21 -3.55 12.88
C ALA A 43 -6.05 -2.03 12.94
N ARG A 44 -5.06 -1.50 12.21
CA ARG A 44 -4.80 -0.07 12.13
C ARG A 44 -5.90 0.68 11.37
N LEU A 45 -6.41 0.10 10.28
CA LEU A 45 -7.53 0.73 9.54
C LEU A 45 -8.77 0.86 10.41
N ARG A 46 -9.10 -0.18 11.19
CA ARG A 46 -10.24 -0.12 12.13
C ARG A 46 -10.06 0.98 13.16
N GLN A 47 -8.86 1.12 13.73
CA GLN A 47 -8.56 2.19 14.70
C GLN A 47 -8.78 3.58 14.10
N ASP A 48 -8.29 3.81 12.88
CA ASP A 48 -8.46 5.10 12.21
C ASP A 48 -9.94 5.37 11.86
N ILE A 49 -10.72 4.35 11.47
CA ILE A 49 -12.17 4.47 11.26
C ILE A 49 -12.90 4.85 12.56
N GLU A 50 -12.56 4.20 13.66
CA GLU A 50 -13.17 4.47 14.97
C GLU A 50 -12.81 5.87 15.48
N ALA A 51 -11.59 6.34 15.20
CA ALA A 51 -11.12 7.68 15.58
C ALA A 51 -11.85 8.80 14.80
N GLU A 52 -12.24 8.55 13.56
CA GLU A 52 -12.98 9.48 12.70
C GLU A 52 -14.50 9.49 12.99
N SER A 53 -14.91 9.04 14.18
CA SER A 53 -16.33 9.00 14.57
C SER A 53 -17.01 10.37 14.39
N GLY A 54 -18.13 10.37 13.66
CA GLY A 54 -18.87 11.59 13.33
C GLY A 54 -18.67 12.11 11.91
N ASN A 55 -17.64 11.63 11.20
CA ASN A 55 -17.52 11.86 9.77
C ASN A 55 -18.39 10.87 8.98
N PRO A 56 -19.21 11.32 8.01
CA PRO A 56 -20.09 10.44 7.25
C PRO A 56 -19.32 9.52 6.28
N TYR A 57 -18.05 9.83 6.00
CA TYR A 57 -17.18 9.04 5.15
C TYR A 57 -15.72 9.32 5.47
N ILE A 58 -14.84 8.38 5.09
CA ILE A 58 -13.39 8.55 5.07
C ILE A 58 -12.93 8.31 3.64
N ARG A 59 -12.10 9.21 3.11
CA ARG A 59 -11.55 9.10 1.77
C ARG A 59 -10.05 8.85 1.83
N ILE A 60 -9.64 7.66 1.42
CA ILE A 60 -8.24 7.26 1.28
C ILE A 60 -7.99 6.93 -0.18
N GLY A 61 -7.02 7.59 -0.80
CA GLY A 61 -6.65 7.34 -2.20
C GLY A 61 -5.90 6.03 -2.34
N ASN A 62 -6.29 5.22 -3.34
CA ASN A 62 -5.64 3.95 -3.70
C ASN A 62 -5.34 3.08 -2.46
N LEU A 63 -6.38 2.87 -1.63
CA LEU A 63 -6.28 2.06 -0.42
C LEU A 63 -6.10 0.58 -0.78
N VAL A 64 -5.08 -0.03 -0.18
CA VAL A 64 -4.85 -1.48 -0.22
C VAL A 64 -4.76 -2.00 1.21
N VAL A 65 -5.58 -3.00 1.54
CA VAL A 65 -5.55 -3.63 2.87
C VAL A 65 -4.79 -4.94 2.76
N LEU A 66 -3.68 -5.05 3.49
CA LEU A 66 -2.82 -6.21 3.53
C LEU A 66 -2.97 -6.91 4.88
N PRO A 67 -2.82 -8.24 5.00
CA PRO A 67 -2.79 -8.91 6.30
C PRO A 67 -1.73 -8.32 7.25
N ARG A 68 -0.62 -7.81 6.69
CA ARG A 68 0.45 -7.07 7.36
C ARG A 68 1.09 -6.13 6.36
N VAL A 69 1.45 -4.91 6.76
CA VAL A 69 2.13 -3.93 5.88
C VAL A 69 3.63 -4.26 5.78
N SER A 70 3.95 -5.43 5.22
CA SER A 70 5.32 -5.90 5.00
C SER A 70 5.72 -5.74 3.53
N LYS A 71 7.03 -5.71 3.28
CA LYS A 71 7.58 -5.61 1.92
C LYS A 71 7.12 -6.78 1.03
N GLU A 72 7.04 -7.98 1.58
CA GLU A 72 6.62 -9.20 0.88
C GLU A 72 5.17 -9.08 0.39
N ASN A 73 4.26 -8.65 1.26
CA ASN A 73 2.86 -8.48 0.89
C ASN A 73 2.67 -7.37 -0.14
N ILE A 74 3.43 -6.28 -0.05
CA ILE A 74 3.41 -5.22 -1.07
C ILE A 74 3.96 -5.74 -2.41
N LEU A 75 5.00 -6.56 -2.40
CA LEU A 75 5.53 -7.17 -3.63
C LEU A 75 4.50 -8.09 -4.31
N LEU A 76 3.79 -8.92 -3.54
CA LEU A 76 2.73 -9.77 -4.07
C LEU A 76 1.63 -8.93 -4.72
N PHE A 77 1.18 -7.86 -4.06
CA PHE A 77 0.23 -6.92 -4.64
C PHE A 77 0.72 -6.31 -5.95
N VAL A 78 1.99 -5.90 -6.03
CA VAL A 78 2.57 -5.34 -7.27
C VAL A 78 2.63 -6.37 -8.39
N GLN A 79 2.94 -7.63 -8.07
CA GLN A 79 2.94 -8.73 -9.05
C GLN A 79 1.55 -8.93 -9.63
N ASP A 80 0.54 -9.08 -8.76
CA ASP A 80 -0.86 -9.25 -9.17
C ASP A 80 -1.35 -8.09 -10.03
N LEU A 81 -1.00 -6.85 -9.67
CA LEU A 81 -1.39 -5.67 -10.44
C LEU A 81 -0.71 -5.61 -11.81
N SER A 82 0.57 -6.00 -11.88
CA SER A 82 1.32 -6.01 -13.14
C SER A 82 0.79 -7.06 -14.10
N GLU A 83 0.35 -8.22 -13.59
CA GLU A 83 -0.30 -9.28 -14.38
C GLU A 83 -1.67 -8.83 -14.89
N ALA A 84 -2.49 -8.18 -14.05
CA ALA A 84 -3.79 -7.66 -14.46
C ALA A 84 -3.71 -6.60 -15.58
N ASP A 85 -2.71 -5.70 -15.50
CA ASP A 85 -2.42 -4.71 -16.54
C ASP A 85 -2.02 -5.39 -17.87
N ALA A 86 -1.20 -6.44 -17.81
CA ALA A 86 -0.75 -7.17 -19.00
C ALA A 86 -1.90 -7.91 -19.71
N ASP A 87 -2.90 -8.37 -18.96
CA ASP A 87 -4.08 -9.07 -19.47
C ASP A 87 -5.19 -8.14 -19.98
N GLY A 88 -4.98 -6.82 -19.98
CA GLY A 88 -5.96 -5.83 -20.45
C GLY A 88 -7.23 -5.77 -19.60
N LYS A 89 -7.21 -6.33 -18.39
CA LYS A 89 -8.27 -6.20 -17.39
C LYS A 89 -8.00 -4.94 -16.57
N ALA A 90 -8.30 -3.78 -17.14
CA ALA A 90 -8.33 -2.55 -16.36
C ALA A 90 -9.35 -2.72 -15.22
N VAL A 91 -8.88 -2.58 -13.98
CA VAL A 91 -9.69 -2.40 -12.77
C VAL A 91 -10.29 -1.00 -12.77
#